data_AF-A0A069PM45-F1
#
_entry.id   AF-A0A069PM45-F1
#
_cell.length_a   1.000
_cell.length_b   1.000
_cell.length_c   1.000
_cell.angle_alpha   90.00
_cell.angle_beta   90.00
_cell.angle_gamma   90.00
#
_symmetry.space_group_name_H-M   'P 1'
#
loop_
_entity.id
_entity.type
_entity.pdbx_description
1 polymer ?
#
loop_
_entity_poly.entity_id
_entity_poly.type
_entity_poly.pdbx_seq_one_letter_code
_entity_poly.pdbx_strand_id
1 'polypeptide(L)'
;MKGRYLAIAALQLAFIVISAVLRRQTWPEIDFSEGVRPMSLTARLASGFLFAWLTTIFIAAFAAFRDPRNRTLIILSLILLLPFFEFLGWLIASF
;
A
#
# COMPACT_ATOMS: atom_id res chain seq x y z
N MET A 1 22.03 -5.10 9.00
CA MET A 1 20.72 -5.78 8.82
C MET A 1 19.52 -4.85 9.00
N LYS A 2 19.46 -3.99 10.03
CA LYS A 2 18.35 -3.04 10.26
C LYS A 2 18.04 -2.09 9.08
N GLY A 3 19.06 -1.59 8.38
CA GLY A 3 18.87 -0.64 7.27
C GLY A 3 18.05 -1.18 6.09
N ARG A 4 18.09 -2.49 5.83
CA ARG A 4 17.31 -3.11 4.73
C ARG A 4 15.82 -3.09 5.02
N TYR A 5 15.42 -3.38 6.26
CA TYR A 5 14.01 -3.32 6.68
C TYR A 5 13.49 -1.90 6.74
N LEU A 6 14.37 -0.94 7.08
CA LEU A 6 14.03 0.48 7.05
C LEU A 6 13.78 0.97 5.63
N ALA A 7 14.57 0.50 4.66
CA ALA A 7 14.34 0.79 3.24
C ALA A 7 13.01 0.19 2.74
N ILE A 8 12.68 -1.05 3.13
CA ILE A 8 11.39 -1.67 2.79
C ILE A 8 10.23 -0.90 3.43
N ALA A 9 10.36 -0.49 4.69
CA ALA A 9 9.37 0.34 5.39
C ALA A 9 9.14 1.67 4.66
N ALA A 10 10.22 2.37 4.30
CA ALA A 10 10.15 3.64 3.59
C ALA A 10 9.50 3.49 2.21
N LEU A 11 9.84 2.42 1.49
CA LEU A 11 9.24 2.11 0.19
C LEU A 11 7.74 1.80 0.31
N GLN A 12 7.36 1.00 1.31
CA GLN A 12 5.95 0.73 1.64
C GLN A 12 5.19 2.01 1.91
N LEU A 13 5.76 2.88 2.76
CA LEU A 13 5.14 4.14 3.15
C LEU A 13 5.00 5.09 1.95
N ALA A 14 6.01 5.15 1.07
CA ALA A 14 5.92 5.91 -0.17
C ALA A 14 4.80 5.39 -1.10
N PHE A 15 4.69 4.07 -1.30
CA PHE A 15 3.62 3.51 -2.13
C PHE A 15 2.23 3.73 -1.53
N ILE A 16 2.07 3.61 -0.21
CA ILE A 16 0.84 3.93 0.52
C ILE A 16 0.45 5.39 0.25
N VAL A 17 1.36 6.33 0.52
CA VAL A 17 1.08 7.77 0.35
C VAL A 17 0.72 8.11 -1.10
N ILE A 18 1.49 7.61 -2.07
CA ILE A 18 1.22 7.86 -3.49
C ILE A 18 -0.12 7.27 -3.90
N SER A 19 -0.41 6.02 -3.52
CA SER A 19 -1.69 5.37 -3.82
C SER A 19 -2.87 6.11 -3.18
N ALA A 20 -2.73 6.57 -1.92
CA ALA A 20 -3.74 7.34 -1.22
C ALA A 20 -4.03 8.69 -1.90
N VAL A 21 -2.99 9.44 -2.29
CA VAL A 21 -3.14 10.72 -3.01
C VAL A 21 -3.84 10.51 -4.35
N LEU A 22 -3.39 9.53 -5.14
CA LEU A 22 -3.99 9.23 -6.45
C LEU A 22 -5.45 8.78 -6.31
N ARG A 23 -5.76 7.94 -5.31
CA ARG A 23 -7.14 7.50 -5.04
C ARG A 23 -8.06 8.65 -4.70
N ARG A 24 -7.59 9.60 -3.87
CA ARG A 24 -8.37 10.79 -3.50
C ARG A 24 -8.69 11.66 -4.70
N GLN A 25 -7.78 11.75 -5.68
CA GLN A 25 -8.01 12.47 -6.93
C GLN A 25 -8.99 11.75 -7.86
N THR A 26 -9.01 10.41 -7.83
CA THR A 26 -9.91 9.61 -8.68
C THR A 26 -11.30 9.40 -8.08
N TRP A 27 -11.49 9.57 -6.76
CA TRP A 27 -12.79 9.36 -6.11
C TRP A 27 -13.93 10.18 -6.73
N PRO A 28 -13.74 11.47 -7.09
CA PRO A 28 -14.75 12.25 -7.79
C PRO A 28 -15.04 11.79 -9.22
N GLU A 29 -14.15 11.01 -9.84
CA GLU A 29 -14.35 10.46 -11.18
C GLU A 29 -15.23 9.20 -11.18
N ILE A 30 -15.41 8.59 -10.00
CA ILE A 30 -16.25 7.40 -9.82
C ILE A 30 -17.70 7.85 -9.64
N ASP A 31 -18.36 8.13 -10.76
CA ASP A 31 -19.82 8.30 -10.79
C ASP A 31 -20.47 6.93 -11.02
N PHE A 32 -21.04 6.34 -9.97
CA PHE A 32 -21.74 5.05 -10.04
C PHE A 32 -23.08 5.12 -10.78
N SER A 33 -23.56 6.34 -11.10
CA SER A 33 -24.83 6.54 -11.80
C SER A 33 -24.71 6.45 -13.33
N GLU A 34 -23.51 6.70 -13.85
CA GLU A 34 -23.20 6.52 -15.26
C GLU A 34 -22.52 5.15 -15.48
N GLY A 35 -22.89 4.45 -16.56
CA GLY A 35 -22.35 3.12 -16.89
C GLY A 35 -20.82 3.08 -17.03
N VAL A 36 -20.27 1.88 -17.26
CA VAL A 36 -18.81 1.62 -17.28
C VAL A 36 -18.03 2.62 -18.14
N ARG A 37 -17.46 3.65 -17.49
CA ARG A 37 -16.53 4.60 -18.13
C ARG A 37 -15.13 3.99 -18.21
N PRO A 38 -14.34 4.29 -19.26
CA PRO A 38 -12.96 3.86 -19.34
C PRO A 38 -12.15 4.42 -18.16
N MET A 39 -11.44 3.54 -17.46
CA MET A 39 -10.64 3.89 -16.28
C MET A 39 -9.56 4.93 -16.63
N SER A 40 -9.58 6.06 -15.91
CA SER A 40 -8.62 7.16 -16.09
C SER A 40 -7.18 6.71 -15.84
N LEU A 41 -6.21 7.44 -16.41
CA LEU A 41 -4.79 7.16 -16.19
C LEU A 41 -4.43 7.21 -14.69
N THR A 42 -5.00 8.18 -13.96
CA THR A 42 -4.82 8.35 -12.52
C THR A 42 -5.33 7.13 -11.75
N ALA A 43 -6.50 6.60 -12.11
CA ALA A 43 -7.05 5.40 -11.48
C ALA A 43 -6.20 4.16 -11.77
N ARG A 44 -5.70 4.00 -13.00
CA ARG A 44 -4.78 2.90 -13.34
C ARG A 44 -3.48 2.97 -12.55
N LEU A 45 -2.91 4.17 -12.39
CA LEU A 45 -1.70 4.38 -11.58
C LEU A 45 -1.98 4.08 -10.10
N ALA A 46 -3.11 4.54 -9.57
CA ALA A 46 -3.52 4.26 -8.19
C ALA A 46 -3.59 2.75 -7.91
N SER A 47 -4.21 1.99 -8.83
CA SER A 47 -4.25 0.52 -8.77
C SER A 47 -2.84 -0.09 -8.91
N GLY A 48 -2.01 0.42 -9.82
CA GLY A 48 -0.63 -0.03 -9.97
C GLY A 48 0.20 0.13 -8.69
N PHE A 49 0.08 1.27 -8.01
CA PHE A 49 0.74 1.51 -6.73
C PHE A 49 0.19 0.63 -5.60
N LEU A 50 -1.11 0.31 -5.61
CA LEU A 50 -1.69 -0.67 -4.69
C LEU A 50 -1.07 -2.06 -4.90
N PHE A 51 -0.94 -2.51 -6.15
CA PHE A 51 -0.30 -3.80 -6.46
C PHE A 51 1.20 -3.80 -6.12
N ALA A 52 1.92 -2.71 -6.41
CA ALA A 52 3.31 -2.56 -6.03
C ALA A 52 3.47 -2.65 -4.50
N TRP A 53 2.59 -1.98 -3.76
CA TRP A 53 2.54 -2.06 -2.32
C TRP A 53 2.26 -3.49 -1.81
N LEU A 54 1.26 -4.20 -2.34
CA LEU A 54 1.03 -5.61 -1.98
C LEU A 54 2.27 -6.48 -2.22
N THR A 55 2.99 -6.24 -3.33
CA THR A 55 4.24 -6.95 -3.64
C THR A 55 5.29 -6.75 -2.56
N THR A 56 5.40 -5.55 -1.98
CA THR A 56 6.32 -5.32 -0.86
C THR A 56 5.97 -6.10 0.41
N ILE A 57 4.69 -6.41 0.65
CA ILE A 57 4.27 -7.28 1.76
C ILE A 57 4.81 -8.69 1.57
N PHE A 58 4.73 -9.25 0.36
CA PHE A 58 5.32 -10.56 0.05
C PHE A 58 6.85 -10.57 0.24
N ILE A 59 7.52 -9.49 -0.19
CA ILE A 59 8.97 -9.32 0.02
C ILE A 59 9.29 -9.30 1.53
N ALA A 60 8.52 -8.55 2.32
CA ALA A 60 8.68 -8.49 3.78
C ALA A 60 8.42 -9.86 4.44
N ALA A 61 7.38 -10.58 4.01
CA ALA A 61 7.08 -11.93 4.49
C ALA A 61 8.23 -12.89 4.20
N PHE A 62 8.75 -12.91 2.97
CA PHE A 62 9.91 -13.71 2.60
C PHE A 62 11.14 -13.36 3.45
N ALA A 63 11.39 -12.07 3.68
CA ALA A 63 12.48 -11.62 4.53
C ALA A 63 12.30 -12.06 6.00
N ALA A 64 11.06 -12.09 6.50
CA ALA A 64 10.74 -12.58 7.84
C ALA A 64 11.00 -14.10 7.99
N PHE A 65 10.74 -14.88 6.93
CA PHE A 65 11.08 -16.31 6.92
C PHE A 65 12.59 -16.55 6.89
N ARG A 66 13.35 -15.69 6.20
CA ARG A 66 14.81 -15.80 6.07
C ARG A 66 15.59 -15.25 7.27
N ASP A 67 15.00 -14.33 8.05
CA ASP A 67 15.63 -13.74 9.24
C ASP A 67 14.78 -13.99 10.50
N PRO A 68 14.93 -15.15 11.16
CA PRO A 68 14.18 -15.47 12.38
C PRO A 68 14.50 -14.53 13.54
N ARG A 69 15.67 -13.87 13.55
CA ARG A 69 16.09 -12.97 14.63
C ARG A 69 15.31 -11.65 14.61
N ASN A 70 14.92 -11.18 13.43
CA ASN A 70 14.13 -9.94 13.26
C ASN A 70 12.67 -10.20 12.83
N ARG A 71 12.26 -11.46 12.73
CA ARG A 71 10.96 -11.91 12.22
C ARG A 71 9.78 -11.18 12.84
N THR A 72 9.74 -11.12 14.17
CA THR A 72 8.63 -10.47 14.89
C THR A 72 8.50 -8.99 14.53
N LEU A 73 9.63 -8.27 14.46
CA LEU A 73 9.64 -6.87 14.07
C LEU A 73 9.14 -6.69 12.64
N ILE A 74 9.64 -7.50 11.70
CA ILE A 74 9.23 -7.45 10.29
C ILE A 74 7.73 -7.69 10.14
N ILE A 75 7.20 -8.73 10.80
CA ILE A 75 5.77 -9.07 10.73
C ILE A 75 4.94 -7.93 11.33
N LEU A 76 5.28 -7.48 12.54
CA LEU A 76 4.53 -6.43 13.22
C LEU A 76 4.55 -5.13 12.41
N SER A 77 5.71 -4.67 11.93
CA SER A 77 5.79 -3.36 11.26
C SER A 77 5.38 -3.41 9.79
N LEU A 78 5.93 -4.34 8.99
CA LEU A 78 5.83 -4.32 7.53
C LEU A 78 4.63 -5.12 6.98
N ILE A 79 4.06 -6.03 7.78
CA ILE A 79 2.98 -6.91 7.35
C ILE A 79 1.67 -6.59 8.08
N LEU A 80 1.74 -6.09 9.31
CA LEU A 80 0.55 -5.74 10.09
C LEU A 80 0.35 -4.22 10.18
N LEU A 81 1.28 -3.48 10.76
CA LEU A 81 1.08 -2.06 11.10
C LEU A 81 0.89 -1.19 9.85
N LEU A 82 1.81 -1.28 8.88
CA LEU A 82 1.76 -0.49 7.65
C LEU A 82 0.49 -0.77 6.83
N PRO A 83 0.10 -2.05 6.62
CA PRO A 83 -1.19 -2.36 6.01
C PRO A 83 -2.41 -1.94 6.80
N PHE A 84 -2.36 -2.02 8.12
CA PHE A 84 -3.43 -1.50 8.95
C PHE A 84 -3.61 0.02 8.76
N PHE A 85 -2.52 0.79 8.75
CA PHE A 85 -2.60 2.24 8.53
C PHE A 85 -3.06 2.61 7.12
N GLU A 86 -2.68 1.85 6.10
CA GLU A 86 -3.18 2.03 4.75
C GLU A 86 -4.69 1.78 4.68
N PHE A 87 -5.16 0.69 5.30
CA PHE A 87 -6.59 0.38 5.37
C PHE A 87 -7.36 1.46 6.14
N LEU A 88 -6.82 1.92 7.28
CA LEU A 88 -7.42 2.98 8.08
C LEU A 88 -7.46 4.31 7.31
N GLY A 89 -6.39 4.65 6.60
CA GLY A 89 -6.31 5.83 5.76
C GLY A 89 -7.32 5.78 4.61
N TRP A 90 -7.50 4.60 4.01
CA TRP A 90 -8.55 4.37 3.01
C TRP A 90 -9.95 4.57 3.60
N LEU A 91 -10.23 4.01 4.78
CA LEU A 91 -11.50 4.16 5.48
C LEU A 91 -11.81 5.65 5.76
N ILE A 92 -10.87 6.38 6.36
CA ILE A 92 -11.04 7.81 6.70
C ILE A 92 -11.21 8.67 5.45
N ALA A 93 -10.57 8.32 4.34
CA ALA A 93 -10.68 9.10 3.10
C ALA A 93 -11.98 8.81 2.32
N SER A 94 -12.68 7.71 2.63
CA SER A 94 -13.86 7.24 1.90
C SER A 94 -15.19 7.54 2.59
N PHE A 95 -15.18 7.86 3.89
CA PHE A 95 -16.34 8.22 4.71
C PHE A 95 -16.21 9.66 5.24
#